data_AF-A0AAJ2T8S3-F1
#
_entry.id   AF-A0AAJ2T8S3-F1
#
_cell.length_a   1.000
_cell.length_b   1.000
_cell.length_c   1.000
_cell.angle_alpha   90.00
_cell.angle_beta   90.00
_cell.angle_gamma   90.00
#
_symmetry.space_group_name_H-M   'P 1'
#
loop_
_entity.id
_entity.type
_entity.pdbx_description
1 polymer ?
#
loop_
_entity_poly.entity_id
_entity_poly.type
_entity_poly.pdbx_seq_one_letter_code
_entity_poly.pdbx_strand_id
1 'polypeptide(L)'
;MNDKLIYKDFDRERIDRGNLTLSTAAEALRCGLVTDADYSRFESEIFDELARLITKYTRGESDSVEGGTAAELLGSILYNTDLALSRLSPEAAAVVIFSVRLQNIYLEGLKINREYVLKALSMLRKLKRTKINVMCVY
;
A
#
# COMPACT_ATOMS: atom_id res chain seq x y z
N MET A 1 -13.95 7.39 -26.53
CA MET A 1 -13.49 5.99 -26.35
C MET A 1 -14.34 5.37 -25.26
N ASN A 2 -14.82 4.15 -25.46
CA ASN A 2 -15.82 3.52 -24.58
C ASN A 2 -15.08 2.72 -23.50
N ASP A 3 -14.98 3.24 -22.27
CA ASP A 3 -14.24 2.64 -21.15
C ASP A 3 -14.57 1.17 -20.89
N LYS A 4 -15.77 0.72 -21.26
CA LYS A 4 -16.23 -0.67 -21.10
C LYS A 4 -15.48 -1.71 -21.95
N LEU A 5 -14.85 -1.31 -23.06
CA LEU A 5 -14.10 -2.24 -23.92
C LEU A 5 -12.68 -2.50 -23.41
N ILE A 6 -12.11 -1.57 -22.64
CA ILE A 6 -10.72 -1.62 -22.15
C ILE A 6 -10.58 -2.64 -21.00
N TYR A 7 -11.60 -2.79 -20.17
CA TYR A 7 -11.57 -3.70 -19.00
C TYR A 7 -12.20 -5.06 -19.25
N LYS A 8 -12.60 -5.40 -20.48
CA LYS A 8 -13.35 -6.65 -20.75
C LYS A 8 -12.56 -7.90 -20.33
N ASP A 9 -11.24 -7.86 -20.49
CA ASP A 9 -10.34 -8.97 -20.17
C ASP A 9 -9.66 -8.81 -18.80
N PHE A 10 -10.00 -7.75 -18.05
CA PHE A 10 -9.53 -7.51 -16.69
C PHE A 10 -10.33 -8.36 -15.70
N ASP A 11 -9.69 -9.36 -15.12
CA ASP A 11 -10.33 -10.36 -14.26
C ASP A 11 -10.18 -9.99 -12.78
N ARG A 12 -11.29 -9.60 -12.16
CA ARG A 12 -11.33 -9.22 -10.74
C ARG A 12 -11.02 -10.36 -9.79
N GLU A 13 -11.25 -11.61 -10.19
CA GLU A 13 -11.01 -12.78 -9.33
C GLU A 13 -9.49 -13.05 -9.16
N ARG A 14 -8.65 -12.43 -10.01
CA ARG A 14 -7.19 -12.49 -9.90
C ARG A 14 -6.60 -11.46 -8.94
N ILE A 15 -7.45 -10.56 -8.42
CA ILE A 15 -7.03 -9.48 -7.54
C ILE A 15 -7.05 -9.98 -6.10
N ASP A 16 -5.87 -10.07 -5.52
CA ASP A 16 -5.69 -10.41 -4.12
C ASP A 16 -5.78 -9.13 -3.28
N ARG A 17 -6.81 -9.03 -2.42
CA ARG A 17 -6.98 -7.88 -1.52
C ARG A 17 -5.88 -7.73 -0.48
N GLY A 18 -5.18 -8.81 -0.14
CA GLY A 18 -4.02 -8.79 0.76
C GLY A 18 -2.71 -8.38 0.06
N ASN A 19 -2.74 -8.30 -1.27
CA ASN A 19 -1.62 -7.91 -2.12
C ASN A 19 -2.15 -7.12 -3.33
N LEU A 20 -2.92 -6.08 -3.04
CA LEU A 20 -3.77 -5.40 -4.02
C LEU A 20 -2.93 -4.76 -5.11
N THR A 21 -1.86 -4.07 -4.72
CA THR A 21 -0.95 -3.35 -5.61
C THR A 21 -0.32 -4.30 -6.64
N LEU A 22 0.31 -5.38 -6.20
CA LEU A 22 1.04 -6.27 -7.10
C LEU A 22 0.09 -7.14 -7.94
N SER A 23 -0.99 -7.68 -7.35
CA SER A 23 -1.96 -8.49 -8.09
C SER A 23 -2.70 -7.67 -9.15
N THR A 24 -3.03 -6.41 -8.86
CA THR A 24 -3.64 -5.47 -9.83
C THR A 24 -2.68 -5.11 -10.95
N ALA A 25 -1.41 -4.80 -10.62
CA ALA A 25 -0.40 -4.49 -11.64
C ALA A 25 -0.14 -5.69 -12.57
N ALA A 26 -0.06 -6.91 -12.00
CA ALA A 26 0.14 -8.13 -12.77
C ALA A 26 -1.05 -8.43 -13.68
N GLU A 27 -2.28 -8.24 -13.20
CA GLU A 27 -3.49 -8.43 -14.01
C GLU A 27 -3.58 -7.39 -15.14
N ALA A 28 -3.24 -6.13 -14.87
CA ALA A 28 -3.20 -5.09 -15.88
C ALA A 28 -2.21 -5.41 -17.00
N LEU A 29 -1.04 -5.97 -16.67
CA LEU A 29 -0.09 -6.44 -17.67
C LEU A 29 -0.65 -7.65 -18.45
N ARG A 30 -1.22 -8.63 -17.75
CA ARG A 30 -1.75 -9.86 -18.35
C ARG A 30 -2.86 -9.59 -19.38
N CYS A 31 -3.75 -8.66 -19.10
CA CYS A 31 -4.85 -8.31 -20.00
C CYS A 31 -4.47 -7.24 -21.06
N GLY A 32 -3.20 -6.80 -21.07
CA GLY A 32 -2.70 -5.82 -22.03
C GLY A 32 -3.20 -4.39 -21.78
N LEU A 33 -3.69 -4.09 -20.57
CA LEU A 33 -4.05 -2.73 -20.17
C LEU A 33 -2.82 -1.82 -20.10
N VAL A 34 -1.66 -2.40 -19.82
CA VAL A 34 -0.36 -1.74 -19.79
C VAL A 34 0.68 -2.54 -20.52
N THR A 35 1.78 -1.87 -20.89
CA THR A 35 2.93 -2.52 -21.55
C THR A 35 3.94 -3.05 -20.53
N ASP A 36 4.85 -3.92 -20.96
CA ASP A 36 6.00 -4.33 -20.14
C ASP A 36 6.86 -3.13 -19.70
N ALA A 37 6.93 -2.07 -20.51
CA ALA A 37 7.66 -0.85 -20.17
C ALA A 37 6.97 -0.06 -19.03
N ASP A 38 5.64 0.00 -19.03
CA ASP A 38 4.87 0.60 -17.94
C ASP A 38 5.02 -0.21 -16.65
N TYR A 39 4.97 -1.53 -16.76
CA TYR A 39 5.17 -2.44 -15.63
C TYR A 39 6.60 -2.32 -15.05
N SER A 40 7.62 -2.31 -15.90
CA SER A 40 9.02 -2.14 -15.48
C SER A 40 9.28 -0.78 -14.82
N ARG A 41 8.64 0.29 -15.33
CA ARG A 41 8.67 1.61 -14.69
C ARG A 41 8.07 1.54 -13.29
N PHE A 42 6.91 0.91 -13.15
CA PHE A 42 6.24 0.75 -11.87
C PHE A 42 7.09 -0.06 -10.87
N GLU A 43 7.70 -1.17 -11.28
CA GLU A 43 8.63 -1.93 -10.43
C GLU A 43 9.82 -1.08 -9.98
N SER A 44 10.39 -0.28 -10.89
CA SER A 44 11.50 0.62 -10.57
C SER A 44 11.08 1.67 -9.52
N GLU A 45 9.86 2.22 -9.61
CA GLU A 45 9.37 3.17 -8.61
C GLU A 45 9.23 2.55 -7.21
N ILE A 46 8.94 1.25 -7.10
CA ILE A 46 8.93 0.53 -5.82
C ILE A 46 10.33 0.50 -5.21
N PHE A 47 11.34 0.15 -6.02
CA PHE A 47 12.72 0.08 -5.55
C PHE A 47 13.31 1.46 -5.25
N ASP A 48 12.96 2.49 -6.01
CA ASP A 48 13.35 3.87 -5.74
C ASP A 48 12.83 4.35 -4.38
N GLU A 49 11.55 4.07 -4.09
CA GLU A 49 10.94 4.42 -2.81
C GLU A 49 11.54 3.61 -1.65
N LEU A 50 11.88 2.33 -1.89
CA LEU A 50 12.60 1.50 -0.92
C LEU A 50 13.99 2.07 -0.60
N ALA A 51 14.77 2.43 -1.63
CA ALA A 51 16.08 3.06 -1.45
C ALA A 51 15.98 4.38 -0.68
N ARG A 52 14.94 5.17 -0.95
CA ARG A 52 14.64 6.41 -0.21
C ARG A 52 14.35 6.12 1.27
N LEU A 53 13.57 5.08 1.58
CA LEU A 53 13.28 4.69 2.96
C LEU A 53 14.50 4.12 3.68
N ILE A 54 15.34 3.34 3.00
CA ILE A 54 16.61 2.84 3.54
C ILE A 54 17.51 4.02 3.92
N THR A 55 17.72 4.95 2.99
CA THR A 55 18.51 6.17 3.24
C THR A 55 17.96 6.94 4.44
N LYS A 56 16.63 7.03 4.57
CA LYS A 56 16.01 7.69 5.73
C LYS A 56 16.23 6.92 7.04
N TYR A 57 16.13 5.59 7.00
CA TYR A 57 16.33 4.71 8.15
C TYR A 57 17.76 4.79 8.69
N THR A 58 18.73 4.75 7.79
CA THR A 58 20.18 4.85 8.08
C THR A 58 20.62 6.29 8.31
N ARG A 59 19.70 7.27 8.25
CA ARG A 59 19.99 8.71 8.34
C ARG A 59 21.02 9.20 7.31
N GLY A 60 21.10 8.51 6.17
CA GLY A 60 22.05 8.79 5.09
C GLY A 60 23.44 8.22 5.31
N GLU A 61 23.67 7.45 6.38
CA GLU A 61 24.97 6.84 6.68
C GLU A 61 25.25 5.59 5.84
N SER A 62 24.20 5.00 5.25
CA SER A 62 24.30 3.81 4.41
C SER A 62 23.18 3.76 3.36
N ASP A 63 23.49 3.16 2.21
CA ASP A 63 22.55 2.81 1.13
C ASP A 63 21.97 1.39 1.28
N SER A 64 22.40 0.67 2.32
CA SER A 64 22.05 -0.73 2.56
C SER A 64 21.67 -0.97 4.01
N VAL A 65 20.85 -2.01 4.19
CA VAL A 65 20.39 -2.54 5.48
C VAL A 65 20.35 -4.06 5.40
N GLU A 66 20.20 -4.73 6.54
CA GLU A 66 19.94 -6.17 6.57
C GLU A 66 18.68 -6.52 5.77
N GLY A 67 18.70 -7.69 5.11
CA GLY A 67 17.60 -8.11 4.24
C GLY A 67 16.24 -8.14 4.94
N GLY A 68 16.21 -8.47 6.24
CA GLY A 68 14.99 -8.42 7.05
C GLY A 68 14.42 -7.00 7.15
N THR A 69 15.26 -6.00 7.42
CA THR A 69 14.85 -4.59 7.45
C THR A 69 14.39 -4.10 6.08
N ALA A 70 15.08 -4.48 5.01
CA ALA A 70 14.64 -4.14 3.65
C ALA A 70 13.25 -4.74 3.34
N ALA A 71 13.00 -5.98 3.74
CA ALA A 71 11.70 -6.64 3.58
C ALA A 71 10.59 -5.97 4.39
N GLU A 72 10.87 -5.54 5.62
CA GLU A 72 9.92 -4.78 6.44
C GLU A 72 9.58 -3.41 5.83
N LEU A 73 10.59 -2.70 5.31
CA LEU A 73 10.39 -1.42 4.62
C LEU A 73 9.58 -1.59 3.33
N LEU A 74 9.90 -2.60 2.53
CA LEU A 74 9.12 -2.94 1.33
C LEU A 74 7.68 -3.32 1.68
N GLY A 75 7.49 -4.14 2.71
CA GLY A 75 6.18 -4.48 3.23
C GLY A 75 5.38 -3.26 3.68
N SER A 76 6.03 -2.27 4.30
CA SER A 76 5.42 -0.99 4.65
C SER A 76 5.00 -0.19 3.41
N ILE A 77 5.83 -0.14 2.36
CA ILE A 77 5.48 0.52 1.09
C ILE A 77 4.23 -0.11 0.50
N LEU A 78 4.24 -1.43 0.32
CA LEU A 78 3.13 -2.17 -0.30
C LEU A 78 1.86 -2.07 0.55
N TYR A 79 1.96 -2.23 1.88
CA TYR A 79 0.80 -2.12 2.77
C TYR A 79 0.10 -0.77 2.67
N ASN A 80 0.86 0.33 2.71
CA ASN A 80 0.26 1.66 2.63
C ASN A 80 -0.27 1.94 1.21
N THR A 81 0.39 1.45 0.17
CA THR A 81 -0.11 1.55 -1.21
C THR A 81 -1.43 0.79 -1.37
N ASP A 82 -1.50 -0.45 -0.89
CA ASP A 82 -2.72 -1.26 -0.82
C ASP A 82 -3.84 -0.55 -0.07
N LEU A 83 -3.52 0.05 1.08
CA LEU A 83 -4.49 0.78 1.88
C LEU A 83 -5.09 1.96 1.11
N ALA A 84 -4.28 2.73 0.39
CA ALA A 84 -4.76 3.83 -0.44
C ALA A 84 -5.67 3.32 -1.57
N LEU A 85 -5.24 2.27 -2.28
CA LEU A 85 -5.95 1.71 -3.42
C LEU A 85 -7.22 0.94 -3.03
N SER A 86 -7.31 0.40 -1.81
CA SER A 86 -8.45 -0.38 -1.32
C SER A 86 -9.79 0.37 -1.30
N ARG A 87 -9.73 1.71 -1.41
CA ARG A 87 -10.89 2.60 -1.48
C ARG A 87 -11.48 2.72 -2.90
N LEU A 88 -10.80 2.16 -3.90
CA LEU A 88 -11.14 2.23 -5.32
C LEU A 88 -11.71 0.89 -5.81
N SER A 89 -12.34 0.89 -6.98
CA SER A 89 -12.57 -0.37 -7.70
C SER A 89 -11.24 -0.90 -8.24
N PRO A 90 -11.11 -2.22 -8.49
CA PRO A 90 -9.88 -2.79 -9.04
C PRO A 90 -9.40 -2.12 -10.34
N GLU A 91 -10.32 -1.78 -11.24
CA GLU A 91 -10.01 -1.09 -12.49
C GLU A 91 -9.47 0.33 -12.25
N ALA A 92 -10.12 1.07 -11.34
CA ALA A 92 -9.65 2.40 -10.95
C ALA A 92 -8.29 2.33 -10.25
N ALA A 93 -8.05 1.30 -9.44
CA ALA A 93 -6.75 1.06 -8.83
C ALA A 93 -5.67 0.81 -9.89
N ALA A 94 -5.96 0.00 -10.93
CA ALA A 94 -5.03 -0.21 -12.04
C ALA A 94 -4.68 1.10 -12.75
N VAL A 95 -5.67 1.95 -13.05
CA VAL A 95 -5.42 3.27 -13.64
C VAL A 95 -4.51 4.12 -12.75
N VAL A 96 -4.77 4.15 -11.45
CA VAL A 96 -3.98 4.94 -10.49
C VAL A 96 -2.54 4.43 -10.39
N ILE A 97 -2.32 3.12 -10.31
CA ILE A 97 -0.99 2.49 -10.24
C ILE A 97 -0.09 2.98 -11.37
N PHE A 98 -0.61 3.10 -12.59
CA PHE A 98 0.21 3.44 -13.76
C PHE A 98 0.18 4.92 -14.16
N SER A 99 -0.74 5.70 -13.61
CA SER A 99 -0.89 7.14 -13.91
C SER A 99 -0.35 8.06 -12.82
N VAL A 100 -0.14 7.55 -11.61
CA VAL A 100 0.31 8.31 -10.45
C VAL A 100 1.62 7.71 -9.94
N ARG A 101 2.58 8.58 -9.58
CA ARG A 101 3.84 8.14 -8.95
C ARG A 101 3.56 7.32 -7.69
N LEU A 102 4.18 6.15 -7.56
CA LEU A 102 4.01 5.25 -6.41
C LEU A 102 4.15 5.99 -5.08
N GLN A 103 5.15 6.86 -4.97
CA GLN A 103 5.40 7.66 -3.78
C GLN A 103 4.14 8.43 -3.31
N ASN A 104 3.35 8.98 -4.23
CA ASN A 104 2.14 9.72 -3.86
C ASN A 104 1.05 8.78 -3.35
N ILE A 105 0.91 7.60 -3.95
CA ILE A 105 -0.03 6.56 -3.51
C ILE A 105 0.36 6.07 -2.10
N TYR A 106 1.64 5.75 -1.90
CA TYR A 106 2.21 5.38 -0.62
C TYR A 106 1.99 6.45 0.47
N LEU A 107 2.27 7.72 0.17
CA LEU A 107 2.08 8.83 1.10
C LEU A 107 0.61 9.03 1.48
N GLU A 108 -0.32 8.82 0.54
CA GLU A 108 -1.75 8.86 0.84
C GLU A 108 -2.16 7.71 1.77
N GLY A 109 -1.65 6.51 1.50
CA GLY A 109 -1.79 5.36 2.39
C GLY A 109 -1.30 5.63 3.81
N LEU A 110 -0.12 6.24 3.94
CA LEU A 110 0.44 6.63 5.23
C LEU A 110 -0.47 7.60 6.00
N LYS A 111 -1.12 8.55 5.31
CA LYS A 111 -2.07 9.46 5.97
C LYS A 111 -3.26 8.67 6.52
N ILE A 112 -3.86 7.79 5.73
CA ILE A 112 -4.99 6.95 6.14
C ILE A 112 -4.59 6.07 7.33
N ASN A 113 -3.43 5.40 7.24
CA ASN A 113 -2.91 4.56 8.31
C ASN A 113 -2.71 5.36 9.61
N ARG A 114 -2.15 6.57 9.51
CA ARG A 114 -1.98 7.48 10.65
C ARG A 114 -3.32 7.86 11.29
N GLU A 115 -4.36 8.11 10.50
CA GLU A 115 -5.70 8.37 11.02
C GLU A 115 -6.25 7.18 11.81
N TYR A 116 -6.06 5.96 11.32
CA TYR A 116 -6.46 4.73 12.04
C TYR A 116 -5.72 4.57 13.35
N VAL A 117 -4.40 4.78 13.37
CA VAL A 117 -3.59 4.72 14.59
C VAL A 117 -4.08 5.76 15.61
N LEU A 118 -4.32 7.01 15.18
CA LEU A 118 -4.81 8.07 16.07
C LEU A 118 -6.19 7.73 16.63
N LYS A 119 -7.08 7.17 15.82
CA LYS A 119 -8.43 6.74 16.24
C LYS A 119 -8.35 5.59 17.24
N ALA A 120 -7.51 4.59 16.99
CA ALA A 120 -7.27 3.48 17.90
C ALA A 120 -6.70 3.94 19.25
N LEU A 121 -5.71 4.84 19.24
CA LEU A 121 -5.16 5.45 20.46
C LEU A 121 -6.22 6.23 21.25
N SER A 122 -7.10 6.96 20.55
CA SER A 122 -8.22 7.66 21.18
C SER A 122 -9.19 6.68 21.87
N MET A 123 -9.54 5.58 21.21
CA MET A 123 -10.38 4.52 21.78
C MET A 123 -9.70 3.86 23.00
N LEU A 124 -8.42 3.53 22.90
CA LEU A 124 -7.65 2.94 24.00
C LEU A 124 -7.62 3.87 25.22
N ARG A 125 -7.44 5.19 25.01
CA ARG A 125 -7.49 6.18 26.09
C ARG A 125 -8.86 6.23 26.77
N LYS A 126 -9.95 6.16 25.99
CA LYS A 126 -11.32 6.11 26.54
C LYS A 126 -11.50 4.85 27.40
N LEU A 127 -11.13 3.68 26.88
CA LEU A 127 -11.21 2.41 27.60
C LEU A 127 -10.44 2.43 28.91
N LYS A 128 -9.22 2.98 28.93
CA LYS A 128 -8.41 3.10 30.16
C LYS A 128 -9.07 4.01 31.20
N ARG A 129 -9.82 5.04 30.80
CA ARG A 129 -10.53 5.96 31.70
C ARG A 129 -11.85 5.38 32.23
N THR A 130 -12.53 4.57 31.44
CA THR A 130 -13.83 3.97 31.80
C THR A 130 -13.70 2.57 32.39
N LYS A 131 -12.48 2.06 32.59
CA LYS A 131 -12.27 0.74 33.18
C LYS A 131 -12.83 0.71 34.59
N ILE A 132 -13.94 0.00 34.78
CA ILE A 132 -14.51 -0.28 36.10
C ILE A 132 -13.50 -1.17 36.83
N ASN A 133 -13.02 -0.71 37.98
CA ASN A 133 -12.16 -1.49 38.84
C ASN A 133 -13.04 -2.50 39.59
N VAL A 134 -13.24 -3.68 39.01
CA VAL A 134 -13.98 -4.75 39.66
C VAL A 134 -13.06 -5.35 40.72
N MET A 135 -13.13 -4.84 41.95
CA MET A 135 -12.59 -5.58 43.09
C MET A 135 -13.54 -6.75 43.34
N CYS A 136 -13.11 -7.96 42.96
CA CYS A 136 -13.70 -9.18 43.51
C CYS A 136 -13.47 -9.17 45.02
N VAL A 137 -14.55 -8.99 45.77
CA VAL A 137 -14.56 -9.25 47.21
C VAL A 137 -14.68 -10.77 47.35
N TYR A 138 -13.59 -11.42 47.78
CA TYR A 138 -13.59 -12.83 48.19
C TYR A 138 -13.99 -12.95 49.66
#